data_AF-A0A1U8NQ15-F1
#
_entry.id   AF-A0A1U8NQ15-F1
#
_cell.length_a   1.000
_cell.length_b   1.000
_cell.length_c   1.000
_cell.angle_alpha   90.00
_cell.angle_beta   90.00
_cell.angle_gamma   90.00
#
_symmetry.space_group_name_H-M   'P 1'
#
loop_
_entity.id
_entity.type
_entity.pdbx_description
1 polymer ?
#
loop_
_entity_poly.entity_id
_entity_poly.type
_entity_poly.pdbx_seq_one_letter_code
_entity_poly.pdbx_strand_id
1 'polypeptide(L)'
;MLLIFIECPHYWRYHLPGETKEDFSTRLANNLENLILKEGPETIAVFIAEPVMGAGGVIPPPATYFEKVQAVVKRYDILFIANEVISAFGRLGTMFGYIPIGAVMVSPQVTEVVYSRSNKLGNFSRGFTYTT
;
A
#
# COMPACT_ATOMS: atom_id res chain seq x y z
N MET A 1 -7.40 -10.33 -12.51
CA MET A 1 -6.94 -9.33 -11.53
C MET A 1 -6.74 -8.03 -12.27
N LEU A 2 -7.51 -7.00 -11.96
CA LEU A 2 -7.41 -5.67 -12.57
C LEU A 2 -6.52 -4.79 -11.69
N LEU A 3 -5.72 -3.92 -12.30
CA LEU A 3 -4.93 -2.91 -11.61
C LEU A 3 -5.55 -1.55 -11.92
N ILE A 4 -5.92 -0.82 -10.87
CA ILE A 4 -6.53 0.51 -10.99
C ILE A 4 -5.55 1.53 -10.41
N PHE A 5 -5.20 2.53 -11.21
CA PHE A 5 -4.34 3.62 -10.75
C PHE A 5 -5.17 4.73 -10.11
N ILE A 6 -4.70 5.20 -8.96
CA ILE A 6 -5.28 6.34 -8.25
C ILE A 6 -4.48 7.62 -8.50
N GLU A 7 -4.99 8.75 -8.00
CA GLU A 7 -4.30 10.04 -8.08
C GLU A 7 -2.92 10.00 -7.42
N CYS A 8 -1.97 10.68 -8.05
CA CYS A 8 -0.60 10.76 -7.55
C CYS A 8 -0.52 11.75 -6.38
N PRO A 9 0.03 11.36 -5.21
CA PRO A 9 0.13 12.21 -4.03
C PRO A 9 1.27 13.26 -4.14
N HIS A 10 1.36 13.97 -5.27
CA HIS A 10 2.38 14.98 -5.54
C HIS A 10 1.83 16.39 -5.30
N TYR A 11 1.92 16.85 -4.05
CA TYR A 11 1.37 18.14 -3.63
C TYR A 11 1.84 19.32 -4.50
N TRP A 12 3.15 19.43 -4.77
CA TRP A 12 3.70 20.53 -5.56
C TRP A 12 3.05 20.66 -6.95
N ARG A 13 2.67 19.54 -7.57
CA ARG A 13 2.12 19.52 -8.93
C ARG A 13 0.59 19.57 -8.99
N TYR A 14 -0.11 19.03 -7.99
CA TYR A 14 -1.56 18.76 -8.08
C TYR A 14 -2.41 19.42 -7.00
N HIS A 15 -1.81 20.23 -6.11
CA HIS A 15 -2.60 21.03 -5.18
C HIS A 15 -3.40 22.11 -5.92
N LEU A 16 -4.57 22.43 -5.39
CA LEU A 16 -5.39 23.55 -5.86
C LEU A 16 -4.90 24.87 -5.22
N PRO A 17 -5.17 26.04 -5.83
CA PRO A 17 -4.82 27.32 -5.23
C PRO A 17 -5.42 27.49 -3.82
N GLY A 18 -4.56 27.70 -2.82
CA GLY A 18 -4.97 27.86 -1.42
C GLY A 18 -5.22 26.55 -0.66
N GLU A 19 -5.06 25.38 -1.30
CA GLU A 19 -5.18 24.08 -0.65
C GLU A 19 -3.97 23.80 0.25
N THR A 20 -4.20 23.42 1.50
CA THR A 20 -3.13 22.98 2.41
C THR A 20 -2.71 21.54 2.10
N LYS A 21 -1.56 21.09 2.63
CA LYS A 21 -1.11 19.70 2.45
C LYS A 21 -2.10 18.70 3.06
N GLU A 22 -2.69 19.07 4.19
CA GLU A 22 -3.69 18.30 4.90
C GLU A 22 -4.99 18.22 4.11
N ASP A 23 -5.45 19.33 3.52
CA ASP A 23 -6.64 19.36 2.66
C ASP A 23 -6.43 18.53 1.39
N PHE A 24 -5.25 18.64 0.78
CA PHE A 24 -4.86 17.82 -0.36
C PHE A 24 -4.93 16.33 -0.01
N SER A 25 -4.38 15.92 1.15
CA SER A 25 -4.49 14.54 1.64
C SER A 25 -5.94 14.11 1.88
N THR A 26 -6.81 14.99 2.40
CA THR A 26 -8.24 14.72 2.57
C THR A 26 -8.90 14.46 1.22
N ARG A 27 -8.63 15.32 0.22
CA ARG A 27 -9.18 15.16 -1.13
C ARG A 27 -8.78 13.84 -1.76
N LEU A 28 -7.50 13.47 -1.67
CA LEU A 28 -7.02 12.20 -2.21
C LEU A 28 -7.68 11.00 -1.52
N ALA A 29 -7.84 11.03 -0.20
CA ALA A 29 -8.52 9.97 0.53
C ALA A 29 -10.01 9.85 0.15
N ASN A 30 -10.71 10.98 -0.03
CA ASN A 30 -12.09 11.00 -0.50
C ASN A 30 -12.20 10.46 -1.93
N ASN A 31 -11.26 10.81 -2.81
CA ASN A 31 -11.24 10.32 -4.19
C ASN A 31 -10.98 8.81 -4.25
N LEU A 32 -10.10 8.30 -3.38
CA LEU A 32 -9.89 6.86 -3.19
C LEU A 32 -11.19 6.17 -2.73
N GLU A 33 -11.87 6.72 -1.72
CA GLU A 33 -13.14 6.16 -1.22
C GLU A 33 -14.23 6.15 -2.30
N ASN A 34 -14.38 7.25 -3.05
CA ASN A 34 -15.33 7.31 -4.17
C ASN A 34 -15.02 6.27 -5.25
N LEU A 35 -13.74 6.04 -5.53
CA LEU A 35 -13.32 5.01 -6.48
C LEU A 35 -13.64 3.60 -5.96
N ILE A 36 -13.38 3.32 -4.69
CA ILE A 36 -13.72 2.04 -4.04
C ILE A 36 -15.23 1.78 -4.14
N LEU A 37 -16.05 2.79 -3.85
CA LEU A 37 -17.51 2.69 -3.94
C LEU A 37 -18.00 2.50 -5.38
N LYS A 38 -17.34 3.13 -6.35
CA LYS A 38 -17.69 3.03 -7.77
C LYS A 38 -17.42 1.62 -8.32
N GLU A 39 -16.29 1.02 -7.95
CA GLU A 39 -15.91 -0.31 -8.43
C GLU A 39 -16.60 -1.44 -7.65
N GLY A 40 -17.08 -1.16 -6.44
CA GLY A 40 -17.62 -2.15 -5.52
C GLY A 40 -16.52 -2.62 -4.56
N PRO A 41 -16.61 -2.36 -3.24
CA PRO A 41 -15.57 -2.71 -2.27
C PRO A 41 -15.18 -4.20 -2.28
N GLU A 42 -16.15 -5.08 -2.53
CA GLU A 42 -15.97 -6.53 -2.61
C GLU A 42 -15.10 -6.99 -3.80
N THR A 43 -14.88 -6.11 -4.78
CA THR A 43 -14.06 -6.39 -5.96
C THR A 43 -12.59 -6.00 -5.73
N ILE A 44 -12.28 -5.25 -4.67
CA ILE A 44 -10.95 -4.71 -4.40
C ILE A 44 -10.30 -5.50 -3.27
N ALA A 45 -9.26 -6.26 -3.59
CA ALA A 45 -8.56 -7.08 -2.60
C ALA A 45 -7.45 -6.34 -1.85
N VAL A 46 -6.72 -5.45 -2.55
CA VAL A 46 -5.46 -4.90 -2.06
C VAL A 46 -5.24 -3.48 -2.55
N PHE A 47 -4.70 -2.64 -1.66
CA PHE A 47 -4.09 -1.36 -1.95
C PHE A 47 -2.57 -1.45 -1.82
N ILE A 48 -1.81 -0.95 -2.81
CA ILE A 48 -0.35 -1.00 -2.84
C ILE A 48 0.21 0.41 -2.94
N ALA A 49 1.16 0.78 -2.07
CA ALA A 49 1.82 2.08 -2.13
C ALA A 49 3.29 2.04 -1.71
N GLU A 50 4.12 2.83 -2.38
CA GLU A 50 5.47 3.17 -1.91
C GLU A 50 5.38 4.24 -0.81
N PRO A 51 6.10 4.13 0.32
CA PRO A 51 6.13 5.18 1.36
C PRO A 51 6.62 6.52 0.83
N VAL A 52 7.58 6.49 -0.10
CA VAL A 52 8.03 7.62 -0.91
C VAL A 52 8.15 7.10 -2.33
N MET A 53 7.47 7.71 -3.30
CA MET A 53 7.54 7.24 -4.68
C MET A 53 8.94 7.50 -5.23
N GLY A 54 9.72 6.43 -5.47
CA GLY A 54 11.11 6.55 -5.88
C GLY A 54 11.25 6.94 -7.35
N ALA A 55 11.02 5.96 -8.24
CA ALA A 55 11.15 6.15 -9.70
C ALA A 55 10.14 7.16 -10.27
N GLY A 56 9.06 7.46 -9.53
CA GLY A 56 8.08 8.49 -9.88
C GLY A 56 8.59 9.94 -9.73
N GLY A 57 9.79 10.13 -9.19
CA GLY A 57 10.42 11.46 -9.04
C GLY A 57 10.73 11.86 -7.60
N VAL A 58 10.99 10.90 -6.70
CA VAL A 58 11.29 11.13 -5.27
C VAL A 58 10.22 11.99 -4.62
N ILE A 59 8.98 11.48 -4.61
CA ILE A 59 7.81 12.23 -4.17
C ILE A 59 7.44 11.80 -2.75
N PRO A 60 7.71 12.63 -1.72
CA PRO A 60 7.23 12.36 -0.38
C PRO A 60 5.71 12.57 -0.30
N PRO A 61 5.00 11.77 0.51
CA PRO A 61 3.58 11.93 0.69
C PRO A 61 3.26 13.27 1.37
N PRO A 62 2.10 13.88 1.08
CA PRO A 62 1.63 15.04 1.80
C PRO A 62 1.30 14.69 3.26
N ALA A 63 1.26 15.71 4.12
CA ALA A 63 1.00 15.52 5.54
C ALA A 63 -0.32 14.76 5.76
N THR A 64 -0.34 13.82 6.70
CA THR A 64 -1.50 12.96 7.07
C THR A 64 -2.01 12.01 5.97
N TYR A 65 -1.36 11.92 4.80
CA TYR A 65 -1.83 11.10 3.69
C TYR A 65 -2.06 9.63 4.04
N PHE A 66 -1.03 8.95 4.58
CA PHE A 66 -1.13 7.53 4.90
C PHE A 66 -2.09 7.24 6.04
N GLU A 67 -2.22 8.14 7.02
CA GLU A 67 -3.22 8.01 8.08
C GLU A 67 -4.64 7.97 7.49
N LYS A 68 -4.94 8.91 6.59
CA LYS A 68 -6.26 9.00 5.94
C LYS A 68 -6.51 7.83 4.98
N VAL A 69 -5.53 7.45 4.17
CA VAL A 69 -5.64 6.30 3.26
C VAL A 69 -5.82 5.00 4.03
N GLN A 70 -5.04 4.77 5.10
CA GLN A 70 -5.17 3.58 5.94
C GLN A 70 -6.56 3.50 6.59
N ALA A 71 -7.12 4.63 7.03
CA ALA A 71 -8.48 4.67 7.57
C ALA A 71 -9.54 4.27 6.53
N VAL A 72 -9.39 4.70 5.27
CA VAL A 72 -10.30 4.33 4.17
C VAL A 72 -10.18 2.84 3.84
N VAL A 73 -8.98 2.33 3.54
CA VAL A 73 -8.81 0.92 3.13
C VAL A 73 -9.23 -0.04 4.25
N LYS A 74 -8.97 0.30 5.52
CA LYS A 74 -9.40 -0.50 6.67
C LYS A 74 -10.92 -0.55 6.83
N ARG A 75 -11.63 0.53 6.48
CA ARG A 75 -13.12 0.59 6.53
C ARG A 75 -13.76 -0.46 5.62
N TYR A 76 -13.10 -0.76 4.50
CA TYR A 76 -13.60 -1.67 3.47
C TYR A 76 -12.92 -3.05 3.48
N ASP A 77 -12.16 -3.37 4.53
CA ASP A 77 -11.41 -4.63 4.66
C ASP A 77 -10.42 -4.90 3.51
N ILE A 78 -9.84 -3.83 2.95
CA ILE A 78 -8.86 -3.91 1.86
C ILE A 78 -7.46 -4.04 2.46
N LEU A 79 -6.70 -5.05 2.01
CA LEU A 79 -5.32 -5.26 2.49
C LEU A 79 -4.39 -4.14 2.02
N PHE A 80 -3.50 -3.67 2.89
CA PHE A 80 -2.50 -2.67 2.56
C PHE A 80 -1.12 -3.31 2.38
N ILE A 81 -0.50 -3.11 1.21
CA ILE A 81 0.88 -3.51 0.92
C ILE A 81 1.77 -2.27 0.83
N ALA A 82 2.73 -2.17 1.75
CA ALA A 82 3.82 -1.20 1.65
C ALA A 82 4.90 -1.74 0.70
N ASN A 83 5.11 -1.06 -0.43
CA ASN A 83 6.19 -1.37 -1.36
C ASN A 83 7.47 -0.65 -0.93
N GLU A 84 8.30 -1.36 -0.20
CA GLU A 84 9.49 -0.81 0.46
C GLU A 84 10.80 -1.08 -0.30
N VAL A 85 10.74 -1.44 -1.58
CA VAL A 85 11.92 -1.82 -2.38
C VAL A 85 13.01 -0.73 -2.38
N ILE A 86 12.62 0.54 -2.35
CA ILE A 86 13.56 1.67 -2.34
C ILE A 86 13.74 2.26 -0.93
N SER A 87 12.66 2.32 -0.14
CA SER A 87 12.60 3.05 1.13
C SER A 87 13.10 2.26 2.35
N ALA A 88 13.21 0.93 2.26
CA ALA A 88 13.70 0.08 3.34
C ALA A 88 15.17 0.31 3.68
N PHE A 89 15.63 -0.40 4.73
CA PHE A 89 17.05 -0.50 5.12
C PHE A 89 17.75 0.84 5.38
N GLY A 90 17.06 1.75 6.08
CA GLY A 90 17.66 3.01 6.54
C GLY A 90 17.67 4.13 5.51
N ARG A 91 17.15 3.93 4.28
CA ARG A 91 17.08 5.00 3.26
C ARG A 91 16.31 6.22 3.76
N LEU A 92 15.27 6.03 4.58
CA LEU A 92 14.48 7.10 5.18
C LEU A 92 14.90 7.44 6.63
N GLY A 93 16.05 6.94 7.10
CA GLY A 93 16.52 7.14 8.48
C GLY A 93 15.90 6.19 9.52
N THR A 94 15.02 5.28 9.10
CA THR A 94 14.43 4.22 9.94
C THR A 94 14.83 2.83 9.42
N MET A 95 15.19 1.94 10.34
CA MET A 95 15.58 0.57 10.03
C MET A 95 14.37 -0.30 9.72
N PHE A 96 14.43 -1.02 8.60
CA PHE A 96 13.63 -2.21 8.34
C PHE A 96 14.54 -3.23 7.62
N GLY A 97 14.72 -4.42 8.21
CA GLY A 97 15.15 -5.66 7.52
C GLY A 97 16.58 -6.21 7.75
N TYR A 98 16.68 -7.54 7.65
CA TYR A 98 17.87 -8.42 7.51
C TYR A 98 18.11 -8.76 6.00
N ILE A 99 19.24 -9.40 5.62
CA ILE A 99 19.62 -9.69 4.22
C ILE A 99 18.83 -10.88 3.61
N PRO A 100 17.95 -10.62 2.62
CA PRO A 100 18.01 -11.27 1.30
C PRO A 100 17.69 -10.33 0.12
N ILE A 101 17.93 -10.76 -1.12
CA ILE A 101 17.79 -9.96 -2.38
C ILE A 101 16.31 -9.60 -2.72
N GLY A 102 15.34 -10.25 -2.06
CA GLY A 102 13.93 -9.87 -2.09
C GLY A 102 13.14 -10.59 -0.99
N ALA A 103 12.13 -9.95 -0.42
CA ALA A 103 11.31 -10.51 0.65
C ALA A 103 9.87 -9.97 0.58
N VAL A 104 8.92 -10.77 1.08
CA VAL A 104 7.56 -10.33 1.38
C VAL A 104 7.34 -10.55 2.88
N MET A 105 7.22 -9.47 3.63
CA MET A 105 6.82 -9.55 5.03
C MET A 105 5.30 -9.64 5.11
N VAL A 106 4.80 -10.69 5.74
CA VAL A 106 3.36 -10.97 5.84
C VAL A 106 2.92 -10.74 7.29
N SER A 107 1.81 -10.03 7.49
CA SER A 107 1.30 -9.78 8.84
C SER A 107 0.81 -11.08 9.50
N PRO A 108 0.75 -11.14 10.85
CA PRO A 108 0.21 -12.31 11.55
C PRO A 108 -1.21 -12.67 11.10
N GLN A 109 -2.06 -11.68 10.82
CA GLN A 109 -3.44 -11.89 10.38
C GLN A 109 -3.50 -12.62 9.03
N VAL A 110 -2.70 -12.18 8.06
CA VAL A 110 -2.64 -12.85 6.75
C VAL A 110 -2.00 -14.24 6.89
N THR A 111 -0.98 -14.36 7.74
CA THR A 111 -0.30 -15.64 8.02
C THR A 111 -1.26 -16.67 8.62
N GLU A 112 -2.11 -16.27 9.57
CA GLU A 112 -3.12 -17.14 10.19
C GLU A 112 -4.14 -17.66 9.18
N VAL A 113 -4.61 -16.79 8.27
CA VAL A 113 -5.51 -17.19 7.18
C VAL A 113 -4.82 -18.18 6.25
N VAL A 114 -3.58 -17.91 5.82
CA VAL A 114 -2.82 -18.82 4.95
C VAL A 114 -2.61 -20.18 5.63
N TYR A 115 -2.23 -20.20 6.91
CA TYR A 115 -2.01 -21.42 7.66
C TYR A 115 -3.29 -22.24 7.84
N SER A 116 -4.36 -21.60 8.32
CA SER A 116 -5.66 -22.27 8.56
C SER A 116 -6.30 -22.81 7.28
N ARG A 117 -6.07 -22.16 6.13
CA ARG A 117 -6.51 -22.64 4.81
C ARG A 117 -5.61 -23.74 4.27
N SER A 118 -4.31 -23.70 4.54
CA SER A 118 -3.37 -24.74 4.09
C SER A 118 -3.72 -26.11 4.69
N ASN A 119 -4.14 -26.14 5.96
CA ASN A 119 -4.63 -27.36 6.60
C ASN A 119 -5.90 -27.94 5.96
N LYS A 120 -6.65 -27.14 5.17
CA LYS A 120 -7.91 -27.55 4.53
C LYS A 120 -7.74 -27.86 3.04
N LEU A 121 -6.86 -27.14 2.35
CA LEU A 121 -6.75 -27.14 0.89
C LEU A 121 -5.41 -27.70 0.39
N GLY A 122 -4.48 -28.05 1.30
CA GLY A 122 -3.12 -28.45 0.99
C GLY A 122 -2.13 -27.28 1.04
N ASN A 123 -0.86 -27.55 0.72
CA ASN A 123 0.22 -26.57 0.86
C ASN A 123 0.05 -25.36 -0.07
N PHE A 124 0.47 -24.19 0.41
CA PHE A 124 0.59 -22.99 -0.41
C PHE A 124 1.64 -23.21 -1.53
N SER A 125 1.16 -23.53 -2.73
CA SER A 125 2.00 -24.03 -3.83
C SER A 125 2.64 -22.91 -4.65
N ARG A 126 3.43 -22.05 -3.99
CA ARG A 126 4.18 -20.96 -4.63
C ARG A 126 5.63 -20.95 -4.16
N GLY A 127 6.57 -20.94 -5.10
CA GLY A 127 8.00 -20.80 -4.83
C GLY A 127 8.80 -20.53 -6.09
N PHE A 128 10.04 -20.06 -5.93
CA PHE A 128 11.03 -19.95 -7.00
C PHE A 128 12.21 -20.87 -6.67
N THR A 129 12.96 -21.30 -7.69
CA THR A 129 14.11 -22.22 -7.54
C THR A 129 15.15 -21.76 -6.51
N TYR A 130 15.27 -20.45 -6.29
CA TYR A 130 16.25 -19.85 -5.37
C TYR A 130 15.62 -19.22 -4.11
N THR A 131 14.34 -19.49 -3.83
CA THR A 131 13.69 -19.03 -2.60
C THR A 131 13.96 -20.05 -1.49
N THR A 132 14.73 -19.65 -0.48
CA THR A 132 14.97 -20.41 0.76
C THR A 132 13.94 -20.07 1.82
#